data_AF-A0A7S1CR62-F1
#
_entry.id   AF-A0A7S1CR62-F1
#
_cell.length_a   1.000
_cell.length_b   1.000
_cell.length_c   1.000
_cell.angle_alpha   90.00
_cell.angle_beta   90.00
_cell.angle_gamma   90.00
#
_symmetry.space_group_name_H-M   'P 1'
#
loop_
_entity.id
_entity.type
_entity.pdbx_description
1 polymer ?
#
loop_
_entity_poly.entity_id
_entity_poly.type
_entity_poly.pdbx_seq_one_letter_code
_entity_poly.pdbx_strand_id
1 'polypeptide(L)'
;PLLFDKRVMADSAGNYHNHYAAQISADGSKVSSATIKRVMRELRGLKKSLPLGFESSIFLRYDKAKPFVMQVLIMGPHDTPYDSGAFLFDIYCSPEYPRGSPNVNLATTGGGSVRFNPNLYNCGKVCLSLLGTWRGGGRSEEWTDKSTILQVLVSIQALILVKYPYFNEPGVESQIGTPEGERGRRTSSNGGYEYLRVGTIQWAMVDQLRNPSPGFEDVIREHFRLKRRHILDVCDAWMAEAAVSDTAGHHASLKRQVDALRVELAKLGESPCDLLPPADGAGGAGGGAGGGSSRVDPFGGRDISSELEMMSAVLGDGYPKALLKKALELNEVSVEASINWCLSQGETYLAQHL
;
A
#
# COMPACT_ATOMS: atom_id res chain seq x y z
N PRO A 1 -2.97 15.93 1.86
CA PRO A 1 -4.44 15.85 2.17
C PRO A 1 -5.00 14.41 2.10
N LEU A 2 -4.56 13.59 1.15
CA LEU A 2 -5.16 12.28 0.85
C LEU A 2 -4.89 11.17 1.90
N LEU A 3 -3.78 11.26 2.65
CA LEU A 3 -3.36 10.25 3.63
C LEU A 3 -4.40 9.99 4.73
N PHE A 4 -4.97 11.05 5.28
CA PHE A 4 -5.79 11.00 6.49
C PHE A 4 -6.83 12.12 6.46
N ASP A 5 -8.11 11.76 6.55
CA ASP A 5 -9.18 12.75 6.65
C ASP A 5 -10.43 12.21 7.35
N LYS A 6 -11.33 13.12 7.73
CA LYS A 6 -12.68 12.79 8.18
C LYS A 6 -13.68 12.91 7.03
N ARG A 7 -14.75 12.13 7.07
CA ARG A 7 -15.87 12.26 6.14
C ARG A 7 -17.19 11.95 6.83
N VAL A 8 -18.30 12.22 6.15
CA VAL A 8 -19.59 11.66 6.55
C VAL A 8 -19.67 10.26 5.95
N MET A 9 -19.72 9.23 6.81
CA MET A 9 -19.76 7.83 6.40
C MET A 9 -21.18 7.26 6.35
N ALA A 10 -22.11 7.86 7.11
CA ALA A 10 -23.53 7.53 7.01
C ALA A 10 -24.12 8.11 5.71
N ASP A 11 -25.03 7.35 5.09
CA ASP A 11 -25.84 7.85 3.97
C ASP A 11 -26.84 8.92 4.46
N SER A 12 -27.62 9.49 3.53
CA SER A 12 -28.66 10.48 3.84
C SER A 12 -29.77 9.95 4.76
N ALA A 13 -29.96 8.64 4.85
CA ALA A 13 -30.91 7.98 5.75
C ALA A 13 -30.28 7.60 7.10
N GLY A 14 -28.99 7.87 7.30
CA GLY A 14 -28.24 7.55 8.52
C GLY A 14 -27.66 6.13 8.56
N ASN A 15 -27.75 5.36 7.47
CA ASN A 15 -27.22 4.00 7.41
C ASN A 15 -25.72 4.01 7.11
N TYR A 16 -25.00 3.06 7.70
CA TYR A 16 -23.57 2.88 7.44
C TYR A 16 -23.37 1.76 6.41
N HIS A 17 -22.58 2.03 5.37
CA HIS A 17 -22.08 1.01 4.44
C HIS A 17 -20.73 0.49 4.93
N ASN A 18 -20.79 -0.25 6.04
CA ASN A 18 -19.64 -0.78 6.77
C ASN A 18 -20.02 -2.15 7.35
N HIS A 19 -19.07 -3.09 7.46
CA HIS A 19 -19.31 -4.41 8.03
C HIS A 19 -19.98 -4.38 9.42
N TYR A 20 -19.68 -3.36 10.23
CA TYR A 20 -20.19 -3.20 11.59
C TYR A 20 -21.44 -2.31 11.69
N ALA A 21 -22.18 -2.09 10.61
CA ALA A 21 -23.33 -1.17 10.58
C ALA A 21 -24.39 -1.46 11.66
N ALA A 22 -24.66 -2.74 11.92
CA ALA A 22 -25.61 -3.16 12.95
C ALA A 22 -25.13 -2.76 14.36
N GLN A 23 -23.86 -3.01 14.68
CA GLN A 23 -23.23 -2.65 15.95
C GLN A 23 -23.13 -1.13 16.10
N ILE A 24 -22.72 -0.40 15.06
CA ILE A 24 -22.63 1.07 15.05
C ILE A 24 -23.99 1.72 15.37
N SER A 25 -25.08 1.11 14.90
CA SER A 25 -26.45 1.53 15.19
C SER A 25 -26.87 1.17 16.62
N ALA A 26 -26.58 -0.05 17.07
CA ALA A 26 -26.97 -0.55 18.39
C ALA A 26 -26.20 0.08 19.56
N ASP A 27 -24.94 0.45 19.35
CA ASP A 27 -24.01 0.87 20.40
C ASP A 27 -23.70 2.36 20.37
N GLY A 28 -24.23 3.11 19.40
CA GLY A 28 -23.87 4.52 19.17
C GLY A 28 -23.97 5.41 20.43
N SER A 29 -24.98 5.22 21.27
CA SER A 29 -25.16 5.95 22.53
C SER A 29 -24.39 5.35 23.73
N LYS A 30 -23.86 4.13 23.59
CA LYS A 30 -23.15 3.39 24.63
C LYS A 30 -21.65 3.70 24.66
N VAL A 31 -21.09 4.24 23.57
CA VAL A 31 -19.66 4.60 23.51
C VAL A 31 -19.39 5.79 24.43
N SER A 32 -18.56 5.55 25.46
CA SER A 32 -18.28 6.56 26.49
C SER A 32 -17.45 7.75 25.97
N SER A 33 -17.57 8.90 26.63
CA SER A 33 -16.72 10.07 26.32
C SER A 33 -15.23 9.79 26.53
N ALA A 34 -14.86 8.89 27.43
CA ALA A 34 -13.49 8.44 27.64
C ALA A 34 -12.97 7.65 26.43
N THR A 35 -13.78 6.74 25.89
CA THR A 35 -13.48 5.98 24.66
C THR A 35 -13.29 6.93 23.47
N ILE A 36 -14.20 7.90 23.28
CA ILE A 36 -14.09 8.90 22.22
C ILE A 36 -12.79 9.71 22.37
N LYS A 37 -12.45 10.17 23.59
CA LYS A 37 -11.19 10.89 23.85
C LYS A 37 -9.96 10.03 23.54
N ARG A 38 -10.01 8.73 23.85
CA ARG A 38 -8.93 7.78 23.52
C ARG A 38 -8.76 7.64 22.01
N VAL A 39 -9.84 7.37 21.28
CA VAL A 39 -9.81 7.24 19.81
C VAL A 39 -9.30 8.52 19.15
N MET A 40 -9.80 9.68 19.57
CA MET A 40 -9.34 10.98 19.05
C MET A 40 -7.86 11.27 19.35
N ARG A 41 -7.30 10.70 20.42
CA ARG A 41 -5.85 10.77 20.69
C ARG A 41 -5.07 9.93 19.67
N GLU A 42 -5.53 8.71 19.39
CA GLU A 42 -4.89 7.83 18.40
C GLU A 42 -4.99 8.39 16.98
N LEU A 43 -6.16 8.88 16.58
CA LEU A 43 -6.38 9.55 15.29
C LEU A 43 -5.39 10.70 15.04
N ARG A 44 -5.09 11.50 16.08
CA ARG A 44 -4.07 12.57 15.98
C ARG A 44 -2.65 12.03 15.77
N GLY A 45 -2.33 10.87 16.35
CA GLY A 45 -1.06 10.17 16.11
C GLY A 45 -1.01 9.59 14.70
N LEU A 46 -2.07 8.89 14.28
CA LEU A 46 -2.18 8.27 12.95
C LEU A 46 -1.95 9.27 11.82
N LYS A 47 -2.50 10.48 11.92
CA LYS A 47 -2.28 11.55 10.92
C LYS A 47 -0.81 11.79 10.56
N LYS A 48 0.13 11.53 11.48
CA LYS A 48 1.57 11.74 11.29
C LYS A 48 2.38 10.46 11.12
N SER A 49 1.81 9.31 11.44
CA SER A 49 2.56 8.05 11.62
C SER A 49 2.07 6.91 10.74
N LEU A 50 1.02 7.12 9.93
CA LEU A 50 0.62 6.13 8.94
C LEU A 50 1.75 5.91 7.93
N PRO A 51 2.14 4.65 7.65
CA PRO A 51 3.10 4.33 6.61
C PRO A 51 2.69 4.93 5.27
N LEU A 52 3.63 5.64 4.64
CA LEU A 52 3.49 6.25 3.33
C LEU A 52 4.82 6.04 2.60
N GLY A 53 4.78 5.27 1.52
CA GLY A 53 5.95 4.94 0.73
C GLY A 53 5.56 4.21 -0.55
N PHE A 54 6.49 4.19 -1.50
CA PHE A 54 6.32 3.49 -2.76
C PHE A 54 6.05 2.00 -2.54
N GLU A 55 6.71 1.35 -1.59
CA GLU A 55 6.52 -0.08 -1.33
C GLU A 55 5.10 -0.41 -0.83
N SER A 56 4.57 0.38 0.10
CA SER A 56 3.24 0.18 0.69
C SER A 56 2.82 1.44 1.45
N SER A 57 1.52 1.75 1.41
CA SER A 57 0.96 2.96 2.02
C SER A 57 -0.38 2.65 2.68
N ILE A 58 -0.69 3.38 3.76
CA ILE A 58 -1.97 3.27 4.47
C ILE A 58 -2.70 4.61 4.46
N PHE A 59 -3.94 4.60 3.99
CA PHE A 59 -4.81 5.76 3.96
C PHE A 59 -5.99 5.54 4.90
N LEU A 60 -6.37 6.55 5.69
CA LEU A 60 -7.45 6.42 6.67
C LEU A 60 -8.54 7.46 6.44
N ARG A 61 -9.79 7.00 6.55
CA ARG A 61 -10.96 7.85 6.72
C ARG A 61 -11.66 7.49 8.03
N TYR A 62 -12.18 8.50 8.73
CA TYR A 62 -13.01 8.28 9.92
C TYR A 62 -14.30 9.09 9.84
N ASP A 63 -15.36 8.62 10.50
CA ASP A 63 -16.63 9.34 10.49
C ASP A 63 -16.56 10.63 11.32
N LYS A 64 -17.11 11.71 10.74
CA LYS A 64 -17.10 13.05 11.33
C LYS A 64 -17.89 13.13 12.64
N ALA A 65 -18.97 12.36 12.79
CA ALA A 65 -19.83 12.34 13.97
C ALA A 65 -19.45 11.24 14.96
N LYS A 66 -19.06 10.06 14.47
CA LYS A 66 -18.67 8.87 15.23
C LYS A 66 -17.20 8.50 14.94
N PRO A 67 -16.21 9.18 15.54
CA PRO A 67 -14.80 8.95 15.22
C PRO A 67 -14.27 7.55 15.52
N PHE A 68 -15.03 6.73 16.26
CA PHE A 68 -14.80 5.31 16.50
C PHE A 68 -15.20 4.40 15.33
N VAL A 69 -15.72 4.96 14.24
CA VAL A 69 -15.98 4.29 12.96
C VAL A 69 -14.97 4.77 11.94
N MET A 70 -14.24 3.83 11.34
CA MET A 70 -13.12 4.09 10.45
C MET A 70 -13.13 3.15 9.26
N GLN A 71 -12.56 3.62 8.16
CA GLN A 71 -12.22 2.81 7.00
C GLN A 71 -10.75 3.07 6.66
N VAL A 72 -10.03 2.02 6.31
CA VAL A 72 -8.60 2.09 6.01
C VAL A 72 -8.34 1.40 4.68
N LEU A 73 -7.64 2.08 3.79
CA LEU A 73 -7.16 1.51 2.53
C LEU A 73 -5.67 1.22 2.68
N ILE A 74 -5.27 -0.05 2.59
CA ILE A 74 -3.87 -0.48 2.61
C ILE A 74 -3.48 -0.87 1.18
N MET A 75 -2.46 -0.22 0.65
CA MET A 75 -1.85 -0.61 -0.63
C MET A 75 -0.93 -1.80 -0.41
N GLY A 76 -1.16 -2.88 -1.13
CA GLY A 76 -0.42 -4.13 -0.95
C GLY A 76 1.09 -3.94 -1.15
N PRO A 77 1.94 -4.53 -0.27
CA PRO A 77 3.38 -4.37 -0.35
C PRO A 77 3.99 -4.93 -1.64
N HIS A 78 5.07 -4.30 -2.08
CA HIS A 78 5.89 -4.76 -3.20
C HIS A 78 6.48 -6.15 -2.97
N ASP A 79 6.80 -6.84 -4.07
CA ASP A 79 7.34 -8.21 -4.04
C ASP A 79 6.43 -9.24 -3.34
N THR A 80 5.13 -8.95 -3.26
CA THR A 80 4.11 -9.87 -2.72
C THR A 80 3.01 -10.13 -3.75
N PRO A 81 2.20 -11.20 -3.62
CA PRO A 81 1.02 -11.38 -4.48
C PRO A 81 -0.06 -10.30 -4.29
N TYR A 82 0.15 -9.35 -3.38
CA TYR A 82 -0.74 -8.22 -3.10
C TYR A 82 -0.29 -6.92 -3.76
N ASP A 83 0.91 -6.89 -4.38
CA ASP A 83 1.59 -5.69 -4.85
C ASP A 83 0.64 -4.69 -5.49
N SER A 84 0.63 -3.46 -4.95
CA SER A 84 -0.12 -2.32 -5.46
C SER A 84 -1.65 -2.47 -5.47
N GLY A 85 -2.21 -3.59 -5.00
CA GLY A 85 -3.65 -3.75 -4.79
C GLY A 85 -4.16 -2.86 -3.65
N ALA A 86 -5.32 -2.25 -3.81
CA ALA A 86 -5.98 -1.41 -2.81
C ALA A 86 -6.98 -2.24 -1.96
N PHE A 87 -6.58 -2.58 -0.73
CA PHE A 87 -7.37 -3.40 0.19
C PHE A 87 -8.08 -2.53 1.22
N LEU A 88 -9.42 -2.53 1.20
CA LEU A 88 -10.25 -1.76 2.13
C LEU A 88 -10.56 -2.59 3.38
N PHE A 89 -10.36 -1.99 4.54
CA PHE A 89 -10.67 -2.54 5.85
C PHE A 89 -11.65 -1.62 6.58
N ASP A 90 -12.71 -2.21 7.11
CA ASP A 90 -13.61 -1.56 8.04
C ASP A 90 -13.10 -1.74 9.47
N ILE A 91 -13.10 -0.64 10.25
CA ILE A 91 -12.66 -0.64 11.64
C ILE A 91 -13.73 -0.01 12.53
N TYR A 92 -14.04 -0.69 13.63
CA TYR A 92 -14.99 -0.23 14.64
C TYR A 92 -14.41 -0.38 16.05
N CYS A 93 -14.36 0.72 16.81
CA CYS A 93 -14.05 0.68 18.23
C CYS A 93 -15.35 0.60 19.03
N SER A 94 -15.62 -0.56 19.62
CA SER A 94 -16.82 -0.81 20.43
C SER A 94 -16.80 -0.04 21.77
N PRO A 95 -17.90 -0.06 22.56
CA PRO A 95 -17.92 0.53 23.90
C PRO A 95 -16.85 -0.01 24.86
N GLU A 96 -16.32 -1.21 24.60
CA GLU A 96 -15.25 -1.84 25.37
C GLU A 96 -13.87 -1.22 25.09
N TYR A 97 -13.71 -0.43 24.03
CA TYR A 97 -12.43 0.18 23.68
C TYR A 97 -11.98 1.23 24.71
N PRO A 98 -10.69 1.26 25.14
CA PRO A 98 -9.56 0.44 24.66
C PRO A 98 -9.30 -0.83 25.49
N ARG A 99 -10.20 -1.25 26.40
CA ARG A 99 -10.02 -2.52 27.14
C ARG A 99 -10.11 -3.72 26.19
N GLY A 100 -11.02 -3.65 25.22
CA GLY A 100 -11.07 -4.56 24.07
C GLY A 100 -10.34 -3.98 22.85
N SER A 101 -9.91 -4.87 21.96
CA SER A 101 -9.33 -4.54 20.66
C SER A 101 -10.37 -3.86 19.75
N PRO A 102 -9.93 -3.10 18.72
CA PRO A 102 -10.86 -2.67 17.68
C PRO A 102 -11.33 -3.90 16.88
N ASN A 103 -12.57 -3.88 16.40
CA ASN A 103 -13.02 -4.84 15.42
C ASN A 103 -12.51 -4.42 14.03
N VAL A 104 -11.92 -5.36 13.29
CA VAL A 104 -11.39 -5.14 11.93
C VAL A 104 -11.91 -6.21 10.96
N ASN A 105 -12.41 -5.79 9.80
CA ASN A 105 -12.88 -6.67 8.73
C ASN A 105 -12.35 -6.20 7.37
N LEU A 106 -11.82 -7.12 6.56
CA LEU A 106 -11.46 -6.87 5.16
C LEU A 106 -12.74 -6.80 4.32
N ALA A 107 -13.01 -5.64 3.73
CA ALA A 107 -14.14 -5.44 2.81
C ALA A 107 -13.81 -5.92 1.39
N THR A 108 -12.55 -5.79 0.94
CA THR A 108 -12.11 -6.26 -0.39
C THR A 108 -12.00 -7.79 -0.42
N THR A 109 -13.11 -8.49 -0.58
CA THR A 109 -13.20 -9.97 -0.63
C THR A 109 -13.83 -10.50 -1.92
N GLY A 110 -14.21 -9.60 -2.85
CA GLY A 110 -14.97 -9.96 -4.04
C GLY A 110 -16.32 -10.59 -3.70
N GLY A 111 -17.02 -10.05 -2.70
CA GLY A 111 -18.28 -10.61 -2.19
C GLY A 111 -18.11 -12.00 -1.54
N GLY A 112 -16.94 -12.26 -0.94
CA GLY A 112 -16.58 -13.55 -0.36
C GLY A 112 -16.05 -14.59 -1.34
N SER A 113 -15.81 -14.23 -2.60
CA SER A 113 -15.21 -15.14 -3.58
C SER A 113 -13.72 -15.39 -3.36
N VAL A 114 -13.03 -14.53 -2.61
CA VAL A 114 -11.58 -14.62 -2.41
C VAL A 114 -11.18 -14.77 -0.96
N ARG A 115 -10.34 -15.78 -0.68
CA ARG A 115 -9.58 -15.89 0.57
C ARG A 115 -8.19 -15.30 0.36
N PHE A 116 -7.97 -14.05 0.77
CA PHE A 116 -6.73 -13.35 0.44
C PHE A 116 -5.50 -13.84 1.23
N ASN A 117 -5.68 -14.53 2.35
CA ASN A 117 -4.61 -15.05 3.18
C ASN A 117 -5.16 -16.11 4.14
N PRO A 118 -4.36 -17.05 4.67
CA PRO A 118 -4.76 -17.86 5.83
C PRO A 118 -5.39 -17.04 6.96
N ASN A 119 -4.91 -15.81 7.18
CA ASN A 119 -5.40 -14.85 8.16
C ASN A 119 -6.42 -13.83 7.61
N LEU A 120 -6.81 -13.88 6.32
CA LEU A 120 -7.84 -13.03 5.70
C LEU A 120 -8.90 -13.92 5.05
N TYR A 121 -9.97 -14.16 5.79
CA TYR A 121 -11.02 -15.10 5.42
C TYR A 121 -11.90 -14.50 4.32
N ASN A 122 -12.60 -15.36 3.57
CA ASN A 122 -13.59 -14.95 2.57
C ASN A 122 -14.66 -14.01 3.14
N CYS A 123 -15.09 -14.22 4.39
CA CYS A 123 -16.05 -13.34 5.07
C CYS A 123 -15.44 -12.03 5.60
N GLY A 124 -14.18 -11.75 5.27
CA GLY A 124 -13.44 -10.56 5.69
C GLY A 124 -12.80 -10.66 7.07
N LYS A 125 -12.99 -11.76 7.82
CA LYS A 125 -12.38 -11.92 9.15
C LYS A 125 -10.85 -11.80 9.07
N VAL A 126 -10.29 -10.91 9.89
CA VAL A 126 -8.85 -10.69 10.05
C VAL A 126 -8.34 -11.43 11.29
N CYS A 127 -7.35 -12.30 11.12
CA CYS A 127 -6.73 -13.05 12.21
C CYS A 127 -5.40 -12.41 12.63
N LEU A 128 -5.38 -11.84 13.84
CA LEU A 128 -4.17 -11.32 14.49
C LEU A 128 -4.28 -11.60 16.00
N SER A 129 -3.15 -11.90 16.65
CA SER A 129 -3.07 -12.05 18.10
C SER A 129 -3.48 -10.76 18.82
N LEU A 130 -3.05 -9.61 18.29
CA LEU A 130 -3.46 -8.28 18.73
C LEU A 130 -4.97 -8.02 18.64
N LEU A 131 -5.70 -8.79 17.83
CA LEU A 131 -7.15 -8.69 17.72
C LEU A 131 -7.88 -9.76 18.54
N GLY A 132 -7.15 -10.65 19.21
CA GLY A 132 -7.71 -11.81 19.92
C GLY A 132 -8.29 -12.87 18.98
N THR A 133 -8.03 -12.77 17.68
CA THR A 133 -8.56 -13.68 16.64
C THR A 133 -7.55 -14.74 16.20
N TRP A 134 -6.35 -14.71 16.76
CA TRP A 134 -5.28 -15.69 16.55
C TRP A 134 -4.54 -15.99 17.84
N ARG A 135 -3.86 -17.14 17.92
CA ARG A 135 -3.02 -17.49 19.08
C ARG A 135 -1.72 -16.70 19.03
N GLY A 136 -1.41 -15.95 20.08
CA GLY A 136 -0.08 -15.35 20.28
C GLY A 136 0.88 -16.32 20.99
N GLY A 137 2.18 -16.07 20.85
CA GLY A 137 3.25 -16.74 21.60
C GLY A 137 3.35 -16.31 23.07
N GLY A 138 2.64 -15.24 23.47
CA GLY A 138 2.55 -14.78 24.86
C GLY A 138 1.72 -13.49 25.03
N ARG A 139 1.53 -13.05 26.29
CA ARG A 139 0.71 -11.86 26.65
C ARG A 139 1.18 -10.55 26.00
N SER A 140 2.44 -10.46 25.59
CA SER A 140 2.99 -9.27 24.92
C SER A 140 2.50 -9.11 23.47
N GLU A 141 1.92 -10.16 22.88
CA GLU A 141 1.39 -10.16 21.52
C GLU A 141 -0.14 -10.02 21.49
N GLU A 142 -0.79 -10.05 22.66
CA GLU A 142 -2.23 -9.87 22.80
C GLU A 142 -2.60 -8.39 22.97
N TRP A 143 -3.87 -8.05 22.76
CA TRP A 143 -4.36 -6.70 22.98
C TRP A 143 -4.22 -6.27 24.45
N THR A 144 -3.75 -5.05 24.65
CA THR A 144 -3.78 -4.36 25.95
C THR A 144 -4.33 -2.96 25.77
N ASP A 145 -4.68 -2.29 26.86
CA ASP A 145 -5.12 -0.88 26.83
C ASP A 145 -4.02 0.11 26.38
N LYS A 146 -2.76 -0.35 26.31
CA LYS A 146 -1.61 0.35 25.75
C LYS A 146 -1.43 0.10 24.26
N SER A 147 -2.03 -0.95 23.71
CA SER A 147 -2.01 -1.24 22.27
C SER A 147 -2.74 -0.13 21.48
N THR A 148 -2.43 -0.02 20.20
CA THR A 148 -2.91 1.07 19.34
C THR A 148 -3.43 0.55 18.00
N ILE A 149 -4.31 1.34 17.37
CA ILE A 149 -4.78 1.07 16.01
C ILE A 149 -3.61 1.03 15.03
N LEU A 150 -2.61 1.90 15.20
CA LEU A 150 -1.41 1.91 14.34
C LEU A 150 -0.68 0.56 14.36
N GLN A 151 -0.51 -0.04 15.55
CA GLN A 151 0.12 -1.36 15.66
C GLN A 151 -0.67 -2.43 14.89
N VAL A 152 -2.00 -2.42 14.98
CA VAL A 152 -2.84 -3.34 14.19
C VAL A 152 -2.62 -3.15 12.69
N LEU A 153 -2.64 -1.90 12.20
CA LEU A 153 -2.48 -1.60 10.78
C LEU A 153 -1.11 -2.03 10.25
N VAL A 154 -0.04 -1.74 10.99
CA VAL A 154 1.32 -2.15 10.64
C VAL A 154 1.47 -3.68 10.73
N SER A 155 0.83 -4.35 11.68
CA SER A 155 0.81 -5.81 11.76
C SER A 155 0.11 -6.45 10.56
N ILE A 156 -0.97 -5.86 10.03
CA ILE A 156 -1.60 -6.36 8.79
C ILE A 156 -0.59 -6.28 7.62
N GLN A 157 0.08 -5.16 7.44
CA GLN A 157 1.12 -5.03 6.39
C GLN A 157 2.27 -6.02 6.59
N ALA A 158 2.82 -6.11 7.80
CA ALA A 158 4.06 -6.84 8.05
C ALA A 158 3.89 -8.36 8.22
N LEU A 159 2.75 -8.83 8.72
CA LEU A 159 2.54 -10.24 9.07
C LEU A 159 1.55 -10.94 8.14
N ILE A 160 0.65 -10.22 7.49
CA ILE A 160 -0.40 -10.81 6.63
C ILE A 160 -0.07 -10.59 5.16
N LEU A 161 0.18 -9.34 4.74
CA LEU A 161 0.43 -9.01 3.34
C LEU A 161 1.89 -9.30 2.93
N VAL A 162 2.32 -10.55 3.08
CA VAL A 162 3.71 -11.00 2.91
C VAL A 162 3.97 -11.72 1.59
N LYS A 163 5.25 -11.91 1.24
CA LYS A 163 5.70 -12.53 -0.01
C LYS A 163 5.20 -13.97 -0.22
N TYR A 164 5.15 -14.78 0.84
CA TYR A 164 4.69 -16.18 0.78
C TYR A 164 3.57 -16.46 1.78
N PRO A 165 2.33 -16.03 1.49
CA PRO A 165 1.18 -16.12 2.39
C PRO A 165 0.80 -17.53 2.82
N TYR A 166 1.10 -18.54 1.99
CA TYR A 166 0.85 -19.95 2.30
C TYR A 166 1.43 -20.36 3.65
N PHE A 167 2.61 -19.86 4.01
CA PHE A 167 3.28 -20.23 5.26
C PHE A 167 2.69 -19.55 6.51
N ASN A 168 1.67 -18.71 6.35
CA ASN A 168 0.88 -18.22 7.48
C ASN A 168 -0.14 -19.25 7.98
N GLU A 169 -0.35 -20.36 7.26
CA GLU A 169 -1.20 -21.46 7.70
C GLU A 169 -0.51 -22.24 8.83
N PRO A 170 -1.16 -22.49 9.97
CA PRO A 170 -0.60 -23.31 11.03
C PRO A 170 -0.22 -24.71 10.56
N GLY A 171 0.99 -25.13 10.92
CA GLY A 171 1.46 -26.50 10.70
C GLY A 171 2.15 -26.73 9.35
N VAL A 172 2.24 -25.71 8.47
CA VAL A 172 2.99 -25.82 7.21
C VAL A 172 4.40 -25.22 7.30
N GLU A 173 4.83 -24.73 8.46
CA GLU A 173 6.13 -24.08 8.65
C GLU A 173 7.29 -25.03 8.36
N SER A 174 7.13 -26.31 8.70
CA SER A 174 8.12 -27.37 8.42
C SER A 174 8.28 -27.66 6.92
N GLN A 175 7.36 -27.18 6.08
CA GLN A 175 7.41 -27.36 4.62
C GLN A 175 8.28 -26.31 3.92
N ILE A 176 8.75 -25.27 4.62
CA ILE A 176 9.59 -24.23 4.03
C ILE A 176 10.86 -24.86 3.43
N GLY A 177 11.16 -24.54 2.18
CA GLY A 177 12.31 -25.07 1.44
C GLY A 177 12.14 -26.51 0.91
N THR A 178 11.00 -27.15 1.15
CA THR A 178 10.68 -28.48 0.61
C THR A 178 9.96 -28.38 -0.74
N PRO A 179 9.99 -29.43 -1.59
CA PRO A 179 9.19 -29.46 -2.83
C PRO A 179 7.68 -29.34 -2.60
N GLU A 180 7.18 -29.79 -1.44
CA GLU A 180 5.76 -29.63 -1.07
C GLU A 180 5.44 -28.17 -0.77
N GLY A 181 6.24 -27.51 0.07
CA GLY A 181 6.05 -26.10 0.40
C GLY A 181 6.23 -25.18 -0.81
N GLU A 182 7.14 -25.51 -1.71
CA GLU A 182 7.34 -24.81 -2.99
C GLU A 182 6.08 -24.90 -3.88
N ARG A 183 5.47 -26.08 -3.97
CA ARG A 183 4.21 -26.27 -4.69
C ARG A 183 3.05 -25.55 -3.98
N GLY A 184 2.99 -25.62 -2.65
CA GLY A 184 1.95 -25.03 -1.82
C GLY A 184 1.93 -23.51 -1.91
N ARG A 185 3.09 -22.85 -1.76
CA ARG A 185 3.21 -21.39 -1.88
C ARG A 185 2.81 -20.86 -3.25
N ARG A 186 2.86 -21.70 -4.28
CA ARG A 186 2.43 -21.38 -5.64
C ARG A 186 0.94 -21.60 -5.85
N THR A 187 0.48 -22.83 -5.62
CA THR A 187 -0.80 -23.34 -6.15
C THR A 187 -1.93 -23.43 -5.13
N SER A 188 -1.64 -23.30 -3.82
CA SER A 188 -2.67 -23.43 -2.77
C SER A 188 -3.79 -22.40 -2.96
N SER A 189 -5.04 -22.84 -2.85
CA SER A 189 -6.20 -21.93 -2.80
C SER A 189 -6.24 -21.09 -1.52
N ASN A 190 -5.38 -21.39 -0.55
CA ASN A 190 -5.24 -20.67 0.70
C ASN A 190 -3.78 -20.21 0.85
N GLY A 191 -3.46 -19.04 0.31
CA GLY A 191 -2.14 -18.43 0.39
C GLY A 191 -1.18 -18.68 -0.78
N GLY A 192 -1.61 -19.43 -1.80
CA GLY A 192 -0.82 -19.64 -3.01
C GLY A 192 -0.80 -18.40 -3.92
N TYR A 193 0.38 -17.95 -4.34
CA TYR A 193 0.51 -16.68 -5.08
C TYR A 193 -0.23 -16.69 -6.43
N GLU A 194 -0.40 -17.84 -7.09
CA GLU A 194 -1.11 -17.92 -8.38
C GLU A 194 -2.59 -17.55 -8.22
N TYR A 195 -3.24 -18.08 -7.18
CA TYR A 195 -4.62 -17.75 -6.83
C TYR A 195 -4.75 -16.29 -6.38
N LEU A 196 -3.83 -15.85 -5.50
CA LEU A 196 -3.88 -14.53 -4.91
C LEU A 196 -3.67 -13.40 -5.93
N ARG A 197 -2.70 -13.52 -6.84
CA ARG A 197 -2.43 -12.50 -7.88
C ARG A 197 -3.65 -12.24 -8.75
N VAL A 198 -4.40 -13.28 -9.14
CA VAL A 198 -5.66 -13.14 -9.88
C VAL A 198 -6.68 -12.35 -9.06
N GLY A 199 -6.86 -12.72 -7.78
CA GLY A 199 -7.77 -12.01 -6.87
C GLY A 199 -7.38 -10.56 -6.63
N THR A 200 -6.08 -10.29 -6.47
CA THR A 200 -5.51 -8.94 -6.25
C THR A 200 -5.81 -8.05 -7.45
N ILE A 201 -5.49 -8.49 -8.67
CA ILE A 201 -5.77 -7.70 -9.87
C ILE A 201 -7.28 -7.48 -10.03
N GLN A 202 -8.08 -8.53 -9.88
CA GLN A 202 -9.52 -8.45 -10.11
C GLN A 202 -10.21 -7.51 -9.11
N TRP A 203 -9.97 -7.69 -7.81
CA TRP A 203 -10.78 -7.05 -6.76
C TRP A 203 -10.08 -5.90 -6.05
N ALA A 204 -8.76 -5.96 -5.91
CA ALA A 204 -8.00 -4.88 -5.27
C ALA A 204 -7.51 -3.83 -6.29
N MET A 205 -7.56 -4.11 -7.59
CA MET A 205 -7.20 -3.13 -8.63
C MET A 205 -8.36 -2.79 -9.56
N VAL A 206 -8.82 -3.73 -10.38
CA VAL A 206 -9.85 -3.49 -11.41
C VAL A 206 -11.16 -3.03 -10.79
N ASP A 207 -11.65 -3.74 -9.78
CA ASP A 207 -12.90 -3.36 -9.10
C ASP A 207 -12.78 -2.01 -8.37
N GLN A 208 -11.64 -1.73 -7.72
CA GLN A 208 -11.40 -0.43 -7.08
C GLN A 208 -11.30 0.72 -8.09
N LEU A 209 -10.79 0.47 -9.31
CA LEU A 209 -10.78 1.47 -10.37
C LEU A 209 -12.17 1.73 -10.96
N ARG A 210 -13.02 0.70 -11.04
CA ARG A 210 -14.39 0.79 -11.56
C ARG A 210 -15.38 1.35 -10.53
N ASN A 211 -15.23 0.91 -9.29
CA ASN A 211 -16.12 1.15 -8.17
C ASN A 211 -15.28 1.60 -6.95
N PRO A 212 -14.63 2.77 -7.02
CA PRO A 212 -13.72 3.19 -5.95
C PRO A 212 -14.44 3.30 -4.62
N SER A 213 -13.75 2.83 -3.58
CA SER A 213 -14.25 2.91 -2.21
C SER A 213 -14.53 4.37 -1.83
N PRO A 214 -15.73 4.70 -1.31
CA PRO A 214 -16.08 6.09 -1.06
C PRO A 214 -15.08 6.82 -0.15
N GLY A 215 -14.76 8.08 -0.46
CA GLY A 215 -13.75 8.88 0.23
C GLY A 215 -12.29 8.52 -0.08
N PHE A 216 -12.05 7.50 -0.91
CA PHE A 216 -10.73 7.09 -1.39
C PHE A 216 -10.59 7.22 -2.91
N GLU A 217 -11.54 7.85 -3.59
CA GLU A 217 -11.58 7.97 -5.06
C GLU A 217 -10.30 8.59 -5.62
N ASP A 218 -9.88 9.73 -5.04
CA ASP A 218 -8.64 10.39 -5.44
C ASP A 218 -7.39 9.57 -5.05
N VAL A 219 -7.40 8.90 -3.89
CA VAL A 219 -6.29 8.04 -3.46
C VAL A 219 -6.08 6.91 -4.46
N ILE A 220 -7.16 6.22 -4.82
CA ILE A 220 -7.16 5.10 -5.76
C ILE A 220 -6.71 5.57 -7.14
N ARG A 221 -7.34 6.65 -7.65
CA ARG A 221 -7.00 7.23 -8.97
C ARG A 221 -5.52 7.59 -9.04
N GLU A 222 -5.02 8.37 -8.08
CA GLU A 222 -3.63 8.83 -8.11
C GLU A 222 -2.63 7.71 -7.88
N HIS A 223 -2.91 6.75 -6.98
CA HIS A 223 -2.04 5.58 -6.78
C HIS A 223 -1.85 4.78 -8.07
N PHE A 224 -2.94 4.39 -8.73
CA PHE A 224 -2.87 3.60 -9.96
C PHE A 224 -2.33 4.40 -11.15
N ARG A 225 -2.58 5.71 -11.21
CA ARG A 225 -2.03 6.57 -12.25
C ARG A 225 -0.51 6.72 -12.07
N LEU A 226 -0.06 7.11 -10.89
CA LEU A 226 1.37 7.36 -10.61
C LEU A 226 2.19 6.07 -10.67
N LYS A 227 1.67 4.92 -10.23
CA LYS A 227 2.37 3.63 -10.29
C LYS A 227 2.13 2.82 -11.55
N ARG A 228 1.49 3.39 -12.58
CA ARG A 228 1.07 2.66 -13.77
C ARG A 228 2.17 1.79 -14.36
N ARG A 229 3.37 2.35 -14.56
CA ARG A 229 4.51 1.63 -15.12
C ARG A 229 4.93 0.43 -14.26
N HIS A 230 5.19 0.65 -12.98
CA HIS A 230 5.52 -0.43 -12.02
C HIS A 230 4.48 -1.54 -12.04
N ILE A 231 3.19 -1.19 -12.01
CA ILE A 231 2.10 -2.17 -12.00
C ILE A 231 2.09 -3.01 -13.28
N LEU A 232 2.35 -2.40 -14.44
CA LEU A 232 2.44 -3.11 -15.71
C LEU A 232 3.67 -4.03 -15.75
N ASP A 233 4.82 -3.58 -15.27
CA ASP A 233 6.04 -4.38 -15.19
C ASP A 233 5.84 -5.62 -14.28
N VAL A 234 5.19 -5.44 -13.12
CA VAL A 234 4.80 -6.53 -12.22
C VAL A 234 3.82 -7.50 -12.89
N CYS A 235 2.82 -6.98 -13.61
CA CYS A 235 1.87 -7.81 -14.35
C CYS A 235 2.57 -8.64 -15.44
N ASP A 236 3.52 -8.05 -16.16
CA ASP A 236 4.28 -8.72 -17.21
C ASP A 236 5.16 -9.84 -16.63
N ALA A 237 5.81 -9.60 -15.49
CA ALA A 237 6.55 -10.62 -14.76
C ALA A 237 5.63 -11.78 -14.30
N TRP A 238 4.47 -11.47 -13.71
CA TRP A 238 3.51 -12.50 -13.28
C TRP A 238 2.94 -13.27 -14.47
N MET A 239 2.73 -12.63 -15.61
CA MET A 239 2.29 -13.26 -16.86
C MET A 239 3.37 -14.20 -17.43
N ALA A 240 4.64 -13.80 -17.39
CA ALA A 240 5.75 -14.65 -17.81
C ALA A 240 5.87 -15.90 -16.93
N GLU A 241 5.75 -15.75 -15.61
CA GLU A 241 5.68 -16.89 -14.68
C GLU A 241 4.48 -17.79 -14.96
N ALA A 242 3.29 -17.20 -15.20
CA ALA A 242 2.08 -17.96 -15.46
C ALA A 242 2.13 -18.73 -16.79
N ALA A 243 2.83 -18.21 -17.81
CA ALA A 243 2.96 -18.84 -19.13
C ALA A 243 3.67 -20.20 -19.08
N VAL A 244 4.53 -20.42 -18.07
CA VAL A 244 5.25 -21.69 -17.84
C VAL A 244 4.67 -22.51 -16.69
N SER A 245 3.58 -22.05 -16.07
CA SER A 245 2.91 -22.77 -14.99
C SER A 245 2.17 -24.01 -15.52
N ASP A 246 2.24 -25.10 -14.75
CA ASP A 246 1.50 -26.34 -14.98
C ASP A 246 0.05 -26.29 -14.44
N THR A 247 -0.35 -25.21 -13.79
CA THR A 247 -1.68 -25.09 -13.16
C THR A 247 -2.74 -24.78 -14.21
N ALA A 248 -3.68 -25.72 -14.36
CA ALA A 248 -4.70 -25.67 -15.39
C ALA A 248 -5.50 -24.36 -15.33
N GLY A 249 -5.52 -23.64 -16.45
CA GLY A 249 -6.29 -22.39 -16.60
C GLY A 249 -5.72 -21.17 -15.86
N HIS A 250 -4.62 -21.29 -15.10
CA HIS A 250 -4.04 -20.16 -14.36
C HIS A 250 -3.66 -19.01 -15.29
N HIS A 251 -2.86 -19.29 -16.33
CA HIS A 251 -2.43 -18.28 -17.31
C HIS A 251 -3.61 -17.56 -17.98
N ALA A 252 -4.62 -18.30 -18.43
CA ALA A 252 -5.80 -17.70 -19.06
C ALA A 252 -6.62 -16.83 -18.08
N SER A 253 -6.74 -17.27 -16.82
CA SER A 253 -7.43 -16.51 -15.78
C SER A 253 -6.69 -15.22 -15.45
N LEU A 254 -5.37 -15.28 -15.25
CA LEU A 254 -4.54 -14.12 -14.98
C LEU A 254 -4.56 -13.14 -16.16
N LYS A 255 -4.39 -13.64 -17.38
CA LYS A 255 -4.42 -12.82 -18.60
C LYS A 255 -5.69 -12.00 -18.71
N ARG A 256 -6.85 -12.61 -18.46
CA ARG A 256 -8.14 -11.91 -18.49
C ARG A 256 -8.18 -10.73 -17.51
N GLN A 257 -7.62 -10.89 -16.31
CA GLN A 257 -7.59 -9.81 -15.33
C GLN A 257 -6.55 -8.73 -15.68
N VAL A 258 -5.37 -9.11 -16.17
CA VAL A 258 -4.34 -8.17 -16.63
C VAL A 258 -4.85 -7.33 -17.81
N ASP A 259 -5.51 -7.95 -18.78
CA ASP A 259 -6.11 -7.22 -19.92
C ASP A 259 -7.17 -6.22 -19.44
N ALA A 260 -8.02 -6.63 -18.49
CA ALA A 260 -9.00 -5.72 -17.88
C ALA A 260 -8.33 -4.56 -17.13
N LEU A 261 -7.26 -4.83 -16.39
CA LEU A 261 -6.49 -3.80 -15.68
C LEU A 261 -5.86 -2.79 -16.63
N ARG A 262 -5.24 -3.25 -17.72
CA ARG A 262 -4.67 -2.37 -18.76
C ARG A 262 -5.71 -1.41 -19.32
N VAL A 263 -6.94 -1.89 -19.56
CA VAL A 263 -8.05 -1.04 -20.01
C VAL A 263 -8.42 0.02 -18.97
N GLU A 264 -8.50 -0.33 -17.69
CA GLU A 264 -8.81 0.65 -16.64
C GLU A 264 -7.67 1.65 -16.42
N LEU A 265 -6.40 1.19 -16.42
CA LEU A 265 -5.24 2.06 -16.25
C LEU A 265 -5.13 3.10 -17.37
N ALA A 266 -5.43 2.74 -18.62
CA ALA A 266 -5.42 3.65 -19.76
C ALA A 266 -6.44 4.80 -19.62
N LYS A 267 -7.50 4.65 -18.81
CA LYS A 267 -8.49 5.70 -18.57
C LYS A 267 -8.00 6.81 -17.64
N LEU A 268 -6.92 6.59 -16.87
CA LEU A 268 -6.48 7.51 -15.80
C LEU A 268 -5.70 8.74 -16.31
N GLY A 269 -5.73 9.03 -17.61
CA GLY A 269 -4.99 10.15 -18.22
C GLY A 269 -3.47 9.91 -18.27
N GLU A 270 -2.68 10.94 -18.50
CA GLU A 270 -1.21 10.84 -18.53
C GLU A 270 -0.65 10.57 -17.11
N SER A 271 0.31 9.66 -17.02
CA SER A 271 1.16 9.53 -15.83
C SER A 271 2.53 10.14 -16.09
N PRO A 272 3.13 10.89 -15.14
CA PRO A 272 4.52 11.32 -15.21
C PRO A 272 5.50 10.17 -15.48
N CYS A 273 5.14 8.95 -15.07
CA CYS A 273 5.97 7.76 -15.26
C CYS A 273 5.88 7.15 -16.67
N ASP A 274 4.89 7.54 -17.48
CA ASP A 274 4.74 7.08 -18.88
C ASP A 274 5.73 7.77 -19.82
N LEU A 275 6.29 8.90 -19.40
CA LEU A 275 7.24 9.72 -20.17
C LEU A 275 8.69 9.26 -20.00
N LEU A 276 8.96 8.33 -19.08
CA LEU A 276 10.29 7.79 -18.86
C LEU A 276 10.59 6.74 -19.94
N PRO A 277 11.79 6.73 -20.56
CA PRO A 277 12.15 5.72 -21.55
C PRO A 277 12.13 4.29 -20.96
N PRO A 278 11.93 3.23 -21.77
CA PRO A 278 12.13 1.85 -21.36
C PRO A 278 13.54 1.68 -20.78
N ALA A 279 13.68 0.93 -19.70
CA ALA A 279 14.98 0.75 -19.04
C ALA A 279 15.81 -0.30 -19.79
N ASP A 280 16.58 0.12 -20.80
CA ASP A 280 17.50 -0.75 -21.55
C ASP A 280 18.98 -0.42 -21.23
N GLY A 281 19.74 -1.42 -20.76
CA GLY A 281 21.15 -1.64 -21.11
C GLY A 281 22.24 -0.87 -20.36
N ALA A 282 23.00 -1.57 -19.51
CA ALA A 282 24.26 -1.11 -18.91
C ALA A 282 25.39 -0.91 -19.94
N GLY A 283 26.15 0.19 -19.85
CA GLY A 283 27.46 0.33 -20.50
C GLY A 283 28.11 1.72 -20.54
N GLY A 284 29.29 1.87 -19.91
CA GLY A 284 30.47 2.52 -20.52
C GLY A 284 30.78 4.02 -20.30
N ALA A 285 31.59 4.30 -19.27
CA ALA A 285 32.77 5.20 -19.18
C ALA A 285 32.90 6.55 -19.96
N GLY A 286 33.26 7.63 -19.23
CA GLY A 286 34.49 8.40 -19.49
C GLY A 286 34.44 9.94 -19.69
N GLY A 287 34.87 10.71 -18.67
CA GLY A 287 35.97 11.69 -18.77
C GLY A 287 35.73 13.18 -19.16
N GLY A 288 35.78 14.07 -18.14
CA GLY A 288 36.45 15.41 -18.03
C GLY A 288 36.30 16.51 -19.11
N ALA A 289 36.46 17.82 -18.86
CA ALA A 289 36.68 18.64 -17.66
C ALA A 289 36.60 20.14 -18.06
N GLY A 290 36.10 21.00 -17.15
CA GLY A 290 36.44 22.43 -16.96
C GLY A 290 35.87 23.47 -17.96
N GLY A 291 35.33 24.63 -17.57
CA GLY A 291 35.08 25.23 -16.26
C GLY A 291 34.85 26.76 -16.36
N GLY A 292 33.86 27.28 -15.60
CA GLY A 292 33.76 28.64 -15.01
C GLY A 292 33.14 29.76 -15.86
N SER A 293 32.38 30.74 -15.35
CA SER A 293 31.84 31.12 -14.02
C SER A 293 30.98 32.40 -14.28
N SER A 294 29.73 32.63 -13.85
CA SER A 294 29.29 33.13 -12.53
C SER A 294 27.98 33.93 -12.69
N ARG A 295 26.95 33.71 -11.85
CA ARG A 295 25.84 34.69 -11.62
C ARG A 295 25.02 34.71 -10.30
N VAL A 296 25.40 34.20 -9.16
CA VAL A 296 26.59 33.46 -8.80
C VAL A 296 26.00 32.39 -7.89
N ASP A 297 25.34 31.36 -8.48
CA ASP A 297 24.79 30.06 -7.97
C ASP A 297 24.98 29.80 -6.45
N PRO A 298 24.06 29.19 -5.62
CA PRO A 298 24.17 29.05 -4.15
C PRO A 298 25.49 28.45 -3.61
N PHE A 299 26.31 27.97 -4.51
CA PHE A 299 27.72 27.61 -4.40
C PHE A 299 28.71 28.80 -4.49
N GLY A 300 28.25 30.06 -4.43
CA GLY A 300 29.03 31.25 -4.79
C GLY A 300 29.42 31.30 -6.26
N GLY A 301 28.53 30.89 -7.18
CA GLY A 301 28.76 30.90 -8.63
C GLY A 301 29.05 29.58 -9.31
N ARG A 302 29.16 28.47 -8.59
CA ARG A 302 29.39 27.18 -9.25
C ARG A 302 28.16 26.78 -10.02
N ASP A 303 28.31 26.79 -11.32
CA ASP A 303 27.37 26.21 -12.25
C ASP A 303 27.18 24.72 -11.92
N ILE A 304 26.00 24.39 -11.39
CA ILE A 304 25.60 23.00 -11.11
C ILE A 304 24.87 22.33 -12.27
N SER A 305 24.90 22.90 -13.46
CA SER A 305 24.26 22.30 -14.63
C SER A 305 24.83 20.91 -14.91
N SER A 306 26.12 20.69 -14.66
CA SER A 306 26.76 19.39 -14.87
C SER A 306 26.29 18.32 -13.88
N GLU A 307 26.14 18.69 -12.60
CA GLU A 307 25.64 17.83 -11.56
C GLU A 307 24.15 17.56 -11.76
N LEU A 308 23.38 18.58 -12.15
CA LEU A 308 21.98 18.42 -12.54
C LEU A 308 21.83 17.52 -13.76
N GLU A 309 22.66 17.64 -14.79
CA GLU A 309 22.65 16.77 -15.96
C GLU A 309 23.07 15.35 -15.60
N MET A 310 24.10 15.16 -14.76
CA MET A 310 24.49 13.83 -14.28
C MET A 310 23.37 13.19 -13.46
N MET A 311 22.76 13.95 -12.55
CA MET A 311 21.61 13.47 -11.79
C MET A 311 20.43 13.16 -12.70
N SER A 312 20.12 14.01 -13.68
CA SER A 312 19.05 13.76 -14.68
C SER A 312 19.37 12.58 -15.59
N ALA A 313 20.63 12.36 -15.97
CA ALA A 313 21.03 11.22 -16.79
C ALA A 313 20.92 9.89 -16.02
N VAL A 314 21.18 9.92 -14.71
CA VAL A 314 21.09 8.73 -13.86
C VAL A 314 19.65 8.46 -13.39
N LEU A 315 18.91 9.50 -13.01
CA LEU A 315 17.54 9.40 -12.49
C LEU A 315 16.47 9.45 -13.59
N GLY A 316 16.85 9.85 -14.80
CA GLY A 316 15.96 10.11 -15.93
C GLY A 316 15.41 11.55 -15.96
N ASP A 317 15.10 12.02 -17.17
CA ASP A 317 14.60 13.39 -17.43
C ASP A 317 13.25 13.73 -16.76
N GLY A 318 12.55 12.73 -16.21
CA GLY A 318 11.28 12.89 -15.49
C GLY A 318 11.40 13.40 -14.06
N TYR A 319 12.60 13.47 -13.48
CA TYR A 319 12.79 14.04 -12.14
C TYR A 319 12.71 15.58 -12.18
N PRO A 320 11.87 16.21 -11.33
CA PRO A 320 11.75 17.67 -11.33
C PRO A 320 13.10 18.32 -11.03
N LYS A 321 13.60 19.16 -11.95
CA LYS A 321 14.91 19.85 -11.80
C LYS A 321 15.03 20.63 -10.49
N ALA A 322 13.91 21.15 -9.97
CA ALA A 322 13.86 21.82 -8.67
C ALA A 322 14.20 20.88 -7.50
N LEU A 323 13.79 19.60 -7.57
CA LEU A 323 14.11 18.58 -6.56
C LEU A 323 15.57 18.18 -6.63
N LEU A 324 16.11 17.99 -7.84
CA LEU A 324 17.53 17.66 -8.04
C LEU A 324 18.43 18.77 -7.50
N LYS A 325 18.07 20.03 -7.78
CA LYS A 325 18.75 21.20 -7.23
C LYS A 325 18.70 21.22 -5.70
N LYS A 326 17.54 20.86 -5.12
CA LYS A 326 17.38 20.77 -3.67
C LYS A 326 18.23 19.66 -3.05
N ALA A 327 18.32 18.51 -3.70
CA ALA A 327 19.14 17.40 -3.25
C ALA A 327 20.64 17.77 -3.23
N LEU A 328 21.11 18.47 -4.28
CA LEU A 328 22.48 18.98 -4.36
C LEU A 328 22.79 20.02 -3.28
N GLU A 329 21.85 20.90 -2.95
CA GLU A 329 21.99 21.84 -1.84
C GLU A 329 22.13 21.12 -0.49
N LEU A 330 21.34 20.07 -0.26
CA LEU A 330 21.31 19.34 1.00
C LEU A 330 22.52 18.42 1.21
N ASN A 331 23.14 17.98 0.12
CA ASN A 331 24.26 17.02 0.15
C ASN A 331 25.56 17.63 -0.37
N GLU A 332 25.73 18.95 -0.21
CA GLU A 332 26.98 19.66 -0.50
C GLU A 332 27.52 19.38 -1.93
N VAL A 333 26.63 19.34 -2.92
CA VAL A 333 26.91 19.08 -4.35
C VAL A 333 27.41 17.67 -4.67
N SER A 334 27.42 16.75 -3.71
CA SER A 334 27.76 15.35 -3.99
C SER A 334 26.65 14.72 -4.84
N VAL A 335 26.94 14.46 -6.11
CA VAL A 335 26.00 13.86 -7.07
C VAL A 335 25.53 12.49 -6.57
N GLU A 336 26.44 11.64 -6.12
CA GLU A 336 26.10 10.31 -5.63
C GLU A 336 25.21 10.36 -4.38
N ALA A 337 25.56 11.18 -3.39
CA ALA A 337 24.74 11.34 -2.19
C ALA A 337 23.37 11.96 -2.51
N SER A 338 23.33 12.89 -3.47
CA SER A 338 22.10 13.54 -3.91
C SER A 338 21.20 12.59 -4.69
N ILE A 339 21.76 11.72 -5.53
CA ILE A 339 21.02 10.67 -6.25
C ILE A 339 20.45 9.67 -5.26
N ASN A 340 21.27 9.18 -4.33
CA ASN A 340 20.83 8.26 -3.29
C ASN A 340 19.75 8.89 -2.41
N TRP A 341 19.87 10.18 -2.10
CA TRP A 341 18.84 10.93 -1.40
C TRP A 341 17.55 11.07 -2.24
N CYS A 342 17.65 11.37 -3.54
CA CYS A 342 16.49 11.44 -4.44
C CYS A 342 15.77 10.10 -4.57
N LEU A 343 16.51 8.99 -4.69
CA LEU A 343 15.94 7.64 -4.80
C LEU A 343 15.29 7.17 -3.50
N SER A 344 15.87 7.52 -2.35
CA SER A 344 15.38 7.05 -1.05
C SER A 344 14.36 7.98 -0.39
N GLN A 345 14.48 9.30 -0.60
CA GLN A 345 13.70 10.32 0.11
C GLN A 345 13.04 11.34 -0.83
N GLY A 346 13.43 11.39 -2.11
CA GLY A 346 12.98 12.42 -3.04
C GLY A 346 11.47 12.40 -3.28
N GLU A 347 10.86 11.22 -3.38
CA GLU A 347 9.40 11.09 -3.53
C GLU A 347 8.65 11.50 -2.27
N THR A 348 9.15 11.10 -1.09
CA THR A 348 8.61 11.53 0.22
C THR A 348 8.71 13.04 0.38
N TYR A 349 9.82 13.66 -0.05
CA TYR A 349 10.02 15.10 -0.02
C TYR A 349 9.00 15.82 -0.91
N LEU A 350 8.78 15.33 -2.14
CA LEU A 350 7.75 15.85 -3.04
C LEU A 350 6.35 15.74 -2.42
N ALA A 351 6.00 14.59 -1.85
CA ALA A 351 4.69 14.37 -1.21
C ALA A 351 4.44 15.22 0.04
N GLN A 352 5.49 15.77 0.66
CA GLN A 352 5.40 16.64 1.84
C GLN A 352 5.41 18.13 1.51
N HIS A 353 5.95 18.53 0.35
CA HIS A 353 6.18 19.94 -0.01
C HIS A 353 5.41 20.40 -1.26
N LEU A 354 4.65 19.50 -1.88
CA LEU A 354 3.57 19.76 -2.85
C LEU A 354 2.24 19.30 -2.25
#